data_AF-K7WTA4-F1
#
_entry.id   AF-K7WTA4-F1
#
_cell.length_a   1.000
_cell.length_b   1.000
_cell.length_c   1.000
_cell.angle_alpha   90.00
_cell.angle_beta   90.00
_cell.angle_gamma   90.00
#
_symmetry.space_group_name_H-M   'P 1'
#
loop_
_entity.id
_entity.type
_entity.pdbx_description
1 polymer ?
#
loop_
_entity_poly.entity_id
_entity_poly.type
_entity_poly.pdbx_seq_one_letter_code
_entity_poly.pdbx_strand_id
1 'polypeptide(L)'
;GVGEATVPPIVDFMRRLGLEESEWMPACGATYKSAIAFRDFHGGDEPKTWFPFESIEIFKGRPLNRYWLHKHFTDAAFADRFSFYDYCHFVPALCDAGRTVAAFPEAKYAYHFDAGRFGDFLKRFAVDEGVTHVVDTIESVERAPDGSIESLKRRSGEPLAADLFVDCSG
;
A
#
# COMPACT_ATOMS: atom_id res chain seq x y z
N GLY A 1 10.55 12.15 -3.79
CA GLY A 1 9.43 11.81 -4.70
C GLY A 1 8.17 12.59 -4.31
N VAL A 2 7.07 12.45 -5.07
CA VAL A 2 5.77 13.09 -4.73
C VAL A 2 5.02 12.42 -3.56
N GLY A 3 5.60 11.36 -2.98
CA GLY A 3 4.98 10.49 -2.00
C GLY A 3 4.24 9.33 -2.67
N GLU A 4 4.27 8.17 -2.02
CA GLU A 4 3.55 6.97 -2.48
C GLU A 4 2.68 6.42 -1.35
N ALA A 5 1.54 5.83 -1.73
CA ALA A 5 0.57 5.29 -0.79
C ALA A 5 0.37 3.80 -1.04
N THR A 6 0.34 3.02 0.04
CA THR A 6 0.23 1.56 -0.03
C THR A 6 -1.10 1.04 0.51
N VAL A 7 -1.24 -0.28 0.57
CA VAL A 7 -2.36 -1.03 1.15
C VAL A 7 -1.82 -2.06 2.15
N PRO A 8 -2.63 -2.56 3.11
CA PRO A 8 -2.16 -3.35 4.26
C PRO A 8 -1.23 -4.55 3.98
N PRO A 9 -1.32 -5.28 2.85
CA PRO A 9 -0.36 -6.35 2.53
C PRO A 9 1.11 -5.94 2.59
N ILE A 10 1.44 -4.66 2.42
CA ILE A 10 2.81 -4.15 2.59
C ILE A 10 3.36 -4.40 4.01
N VAL A 11 2.51 -4.37 5.04
CA VAL A 11 2.91 -4.62 6.43
C VAL A 11 3.46 -6.03 6.56
N ASP A 12 2.78 -7.01 5.97
CA ASP A 12 3.22 -8.41 5.99
C ASP A 12 4.48 -8.62 5.13
N PHE A 13 4.63 -7.88 4.02
CA PHE A 13 5.85 -7.89 3.23
C PHE A 13 7.06 -7.42 4.06
N MET A 14 6.96 -6.29 4.76
CA MET A 14 8.04 -5.77 5.61
C MET A 14 8.37 -6.75 6.75
N ARG A 15 7.36 -7.33 7.41
CA ARG A 15 7.56 -8.35 8.43
C ARG A 15 8.27 -9.59 7.91
N ARG A 16 7.93 -10.05 6.70
CA ARG A 16 8.60 -11.21 6.07
C ARG A 16 10.07 -10.95 5.78
N LEU A 17 10.44 -9.69 5.50
CA LEU A 17 11.83 -9.27 5.34
C LEU A 17 12.53 -9.02 6.69
N GLY A 18 11.83 -9.13 7.82
CA GLY A 18 12.38 -8.82 9.14
C GLY A 18 12.66 -7.34 9.37
N LEU A 19 12.00 -6.45 8.61
CA LEU A 19 12.22 -5.00 8.67
C LEU A 19 11.27 -4.36 9.69
N GLU A 20 11.80 -3.93 10.82
CA GLU A 20 11.03 -3.31 11.88
C GLU A 20 10.61 -1.87 11.51
N GLU A 21 9.37 -1.50 11.84
CA GLU A 21 8.82 -0.17 11.56
C GLU A 21 9.70 0.96 12.13
N SER A 22 10.30 0.75 13.30
CA SER A 22 11.20 1.70 13.94
C SER A 22 12.47 2.00 13.15
N GLU A 23 12.87 1.12 12.23
CA GLU A 23 14.10 1.22 11.45
C GLU A 23 13.83 1.87 10.09
N TRP A 24 12.90 1.28 9.32
CA TRP A 24 12.69 1.71 7.94
C TRP A 24 11.82 2.96 7.84
N MET A 25 10.82 3.15 8.72
CA MET A 25 9.89 4.28 8.59
C MET A 25 10.60 5.64 8.71
N PRO A 26 11.47 5.89 9.72
CA PRO A 26 12.21 7.15 9.79
C PRO A 26 13.15 7.35 8.59
N ALA A 27 13.79 6.27 8.13
CA ALA A 27 14.70 6.28 6.99
C ALA A 27 13.99 6.61 5.67
N CYS A 28 12.69 6.32 5.55
CA CYS A 28 11.87 6.55 4.37
C CYS A 28 10.92 7.75 4.47
N GLY A 29 10.91 8.44 5.63
CA GLY A 29 9.95 9.52 5.89
C GLY A 29 8.51 9.01 5.89
N ALA A 30 8.30 7.80 6.39
CA ALA A 30 7.02 7.12 6.32
C ALA A 30 6.06 7.56 7.44
N THR A 31 4.76 7.53 7.13
CA THR A 31 3.67 7.71 8.10
C THR A 31 2.65 6.59 7.95
N TYR A 32 1.83 6.38 8.96
CA TYR A 32 0.70 5.47 8.88
C TYR A 32 -0.40 6.00 7.94
N LYS A 33 -1.03 5.09 7.21
CA LYS A 33 -2.23 5.30 6.40
C LYS A 33 -3.33 4.40 6.97
N SER A 34 -4.42 4.99 7.46
CA SER A 34 -5.52 4.22 8.08
C SER A 34 -6.77 4.11 7.19
N ALA A 35 -6.95 5.07 6.27
CA ALA A 35 -8.07 5.14 5.36
C ALA A 35 -7.73 5.99 4.13
N ILE A 36 -8.61 6.00 3.14
CA ILE A 36 -8.60 6.94 2.02
C ILE A 36 -9.77 7.90 2.19
N ALA A 37 -9.52 9.21 2.10
CA ALA A 37 -10.60 10.21 2.03
C ALA A 37 -10.97 10.46 0.55
N PHE A 38 -12.22 10.19 0.19
CA PHE A 38 -12.79 10.61 -1.09
C PHE A 38 -13.51 11.93 -0.87
N ARG A 39 -13.01 13.01 -1.45
CA ARG A 39 -13.57 14.37 -1.29
C ARG A 39 -14.16 14.87 -2.59
N ASP A 40 -15.37 15.41 -2.51
CA ASP A 40 -16.11 15.97 -3.66
C ASP A 40 -16.51 14.95 -4.75
N PHE A 41 -16.60 13.66 -4.39
CA PHE A 41 -16.98 12.58 -5.34
C PHE A 41 -18.49 12.44 -5.53
N HIS A 42 -19.30 12.85 -4.53
CA HIS A 42 -20.74 12.57 -4.51
C HIS A 42 -21.59 13.67 -5.15
N GLY A 43 -21.10 14.91 -5.24
CA GLY A 43 -21.91 16.09 -5.57
C GLY A 43 -22.94 16.42 -4.47
N GLY A 44 -23.08 17.69 -4.10
CA GLY A 44 -23.93 18.12 -2.99
C GLY A 44 -23.15 18.55 -1.75
N ASP A 45 -23.83 18.63 -0.59
CA ASP A 45 -23.30 19.25 0.64
C ASP A 45 -22.36 18.35 1.45
N GLU A 46 -22.19 17.08 1.10
CA GLU A 46 -21.25 16.17 1.78
C GLU A 46 -19.87 16.19 1.09
N PRO A 47 -18.85 16.80 1.72
CA PRO A 47 -17.59 17.05 1.04
C PRO A 47 -16.63 15.86 1.11
N LYS A 48 -16.95 14.79 1.86
CA LYS A 48 -15.97 13.75 2.21
C LYS A 48 -16.61 12.44 2.69
N THR A 49 -16.15 11.31 2.14
CA THR A 49 -16.41 9.96 2.64
C THR A 49 -15.08 9.25 2.92
N TRP A 50 -14.95 8.60 4.08
CA TRP A 50 -13.79 7.77 4.39
C TRP A 50 -13.96 6.33 3.89
N PHE A 51 -12.87 5.75 3.40
CA PHE A 51 -12.75 4.33 3.06
C PHE A 51 -11.64 3.69 3.91
N PRO A 52 -11.96 3.14 5.09
CA PRO A 52 -10.99 2.51 5.97
C PRO A 52 -10.54 1.14 5.47
N PHE A 53 -9.44 0.62 6.02
CA PHE A 53 -8.95 -0.73 5.69
C PHE A 53 -9.63 -1.86 6.49
N GLU A 54 -10.54 -1.52 7.38
CA GLU A 54 -11.26 -2.48 8.22
C GLU A 54 -12.18 -3.38 7.40
N SER A 55 -12.42 -4.58 7.92
CA SER A 55 -13.39 -5.50 7.35
C SER A 55 -14.79 -5.16 7.84
N ILE A 56 -15.79 -5.34 6.97
CA ILE A 56 -17.19 -5.19 7.36
C ILE A 56 -17.56 -6.30 8.34
N GLU A 57 -17.98 -5.93 9.55
CA GLU A 57 -18.41 -6.89 10.56
C GLU A 57 -19.62 -7.72 10.12
N ILE A 58 -19.66 -8.98 10.55
CA ILE A 58 -20.81 -9.86 10.36
C ILE A 58 -21.63 -9.90 11.65
N PHE A 59 -22.86 -9.40 11.58
CA PHE A 59 -23.80 -9.44 12.68
C PHE A 59 -24.97 -10.38 12.33
N LYS A 60 -25.24 -11.38 13.17
CA LYS A 60 -26.33 -12.36 12.97
C LYS A 60 -26.34 -12.98 11.56
N GLY A 61 -25.16 -13.30 11.04
CA GLY A 61 -24.98 -13.95 9.73
C GLY A 61 -25.16 -13.04 8.51
N ARG A 62 -25.21 -11.70 8.69
CA ARG A 62 -25.26 -10.74 7.57
C ARG A 62 -24.23 -9.64 7.80
N PRO A 63 -23.64 -9.09 6.72
CA PRO A 63 -22.71 -7.97 6.86
C PRO A 63 -23.44 -6.72 7.36
N LEU A 64 -22.76 -5.96 8.23
CA LEU A 64 -23.32 -4.80 8.93
C LEU A 64 -23.90 -3.75 7.98
N ASN A 65 -23.30 -3.58 6.81
CA ASN A 65 -23.78 -2.66 5.77
C ASN A 65 -25.22 -2.93 5.33
N ARG A 66 -25.72 -4.18 5.40
CA ARG A 66 -27.13 -4.48 5.09
C ARG A 66 -28.09 -3.95 6.13
N TYR A 67 -27.71 -3.94 7.40
CA TYR A 67 -28.52 -3.38 8.47
C TYR A 67 -28.54 -1.86 8.38
N TRP A 68 -27.37 -1.24 8.15
CA TRP A 68 -27.26 0.18 7.89
C TRP A 68 -28.13 0.61 6.70
N LEU A 69 -28.01 -0.08 5.56
CA LEU A 69 -28.77 0.23 4.35
C LEU A 69 -30.28 0.12 4.58
N HIS A 70 -30.72 -0.94 5.27
CA HIS A 70 -32.13 -1.10 5.62
C HIS A 70 -32.62 0.09 6.45
N LYS A 71 -31.91 0.44 7.53
CA LYS A 71 -32.29 1.57 8.40
C LYS A 71 -32.28 2.90 7.66
N HIS A 72 -31.29 3.16 6.81
CA HIS A 72 -31.20 4.39 6.04
C HIS A 72 -32.46 4.66 5.20
N PHE A 73 -33.10 3.61 4.67
CA PHE A 73 -34.32 3.73 3.86
C PHE A 73 -35.64 3.50 4.60
N THR A 74 -35.62 2.96 5.82
CA THR A 74 -36.85 2.64 6.58
C THR A 74 -37.03 3.43 7.87
N ASP A 75 -35.98 4.12 8.33
CA ASP A 75 -35.97 4.89 9.57
C ASP A 75 -35.49 6.32 9.28
N ALA A 76 -36.40 7.29 9.44
CA ALA A 76 -36.11 8.70 9.20
C ALA A 76 -34.96 9.24 10.07
N ALA A 77 -34.69 8.62 11.24
CA ALA A 77 -33.56 8.99 12.08
C ALA A 77 -32.19 8.58 11.51
N PHE A 78 -32.16 7.78 10.45
CA PHE A 78 -30.95 7.31 9.76
C PHE A 78 -30.79 7.89 8.34
N ALA A 79 -31.74 8.73 7.90
CA ALA A 79 -31.72 9.31 6.56
C ALA A 79 -30.51 10.23 6.33
N ASP A 80 -29.98 10.86 7.39
CA ASP A 80 -28.78 11.72 7.35
C ASP A 80 -27.46 10.94 7.56
N ARG A 81 -27.51 9.63 7.82
CA ARG A 81 -26.34 8.78 8.04
C ARG A 81 -25.86 8.18 6.72
N PHE A 82 -25.55 9.04 5.76
CA PHE A 82 -25.30 8.66 4.36
C PHE A 82 -24.06 7.80 4.15
N SER A 83 -23.00 8.01 4.94
CA SER A 83 -21.79 7.20 4.88
C SER A 83 -21.85 6.02 5.86
N PHE A 84 -21.90 4.80 5.30
CA PHE A 84 -21.80 3.56 6.06
C PHE A 84 -20.51 3.52 6.91
N TYR A 85 -19.37 3.90 6.34
CA TYR A 85 -18.10 3.82 7.04
C TYR A 85 -18.01 4.82 8.18
N ASP A 86 -18.43 6.07 7.96
CA ASP A 86 -18.38 7.11 9.01
C ASP A 86 -19.31 6.79 10.19
N TYR A 87 -20.41 6.08 9.94
CA TYR A 87 -21.37 5.72 10.98
C TYR A 87 -21.02 4.39 11.68
N CYS A 88 -20.54 3.39 10.95
CA CYS A 88 -20.35 2.04 11.47
C CYS A 88 -18.90 1.69 11.85
N HIS A 89 -17.93 2.55 11.58
CA HIS A 89 -16.51 2.31 11.88
C HIS A 89 -15.94 3.43 12.74
N PHE A 90 -14.99 3.11 13.61
CA PHE A 90 -14.33 4.11 14.47
C PHE A 90 -13.13 4.79 13.78
N VAL A 91 -12.56 4.15 12.75
CA VAL A 91 -11.39 4.66 12.03
C VAL A 91 -11.59 6.05 11.43
N PRO A 92 -12.73 6.38 10.78
CA PRO A 92 -13.01 7.74 10.33
C PRO A 92 -12.89 8.81 11.42
N ALA A 93 -13.39 8.55 12.62
CA ALA A 93 -13.30 9.48 13.74
C ALA A 93 -11.85 9.70 14.19
N LEU A 94 -11.01 8.65 14.15
CA LEU A 94 -9.58 8.77 14.42
C LEU A 94 -8.86 9.57 13.33
N CYS A 95 -9.17 9.31 12.06
CA CYS A 95 -8.62 10.06 10.93
C CYS A 95 -8.96 11.56 11.03
N ASP A 96 -10.19 11.90 11.37
CA ASP A 96 -10.61 13.30 11.55
C ASP A 96 -9.94 13.98 12.74
N ALA A 97 -9.58 13.21 13.78
CA ALA A 97 -8.78 13.68 14.90
C ALA A 97 -7.26 13.71 14.62
N GLY A 98 -6.83 13.36 13.40
CA GLY A 98 -5.40 13.25 13.06
C GLY A 98 -4.66 12.15 13.84
N ARG A 99 -5.36 11.09 14.23
CA ARG A 99 -4.84 9.96 15.02
C ARG A 99 -4.70 8.72 14.15
N THR A 100 -3.71 7.89 14.49
CA THR A 100 -3.46 6.60 13.82
C THR A 100 -4.20 5.46 14.51
N VAL A 101 -4.58 4.46 13.72
CA VAL A 101 -5.08 3.18 14.20
C VAL A 101 -3.98 2.21 14.60
N ALA A 102 -2.71 2.49 14.26
CA ALA A 102 -1.58 1.58 14.50
C ALA A 102 -1.34 1.23 15.98
N ALA A 103 -1.89 2.01 16.91
CA ALA A 103 -1.84 1.71 18.34
C ALA A 103 -2.80 0.58 18.78
N PHE A 104 -3.72 0.13 17.91
CA PHE A 104 -4.67 -0.93 18.20
C PHE A 104 -4.15 -2.28 17.66
N PRO A 105 -4.12 -3.35 18.49
CA PRO A 105 -3.51 -4.64 18.13
C PRO A 105 -4.04 -5.30 16.85
N GLU A 106 -5.29 -5.02 16.46
CA GLU A 106 -5.96 -5.65 15.31
C GLU A 106 -6.24 -4.67 14.16
N ALA A 107 -5.77 -3.43 14.28
CA ALA A 107 -6.05 -2.43 13.27
C ALA A 107 -5.31 -2.73 11.97
N LYS A 108 -6.05 -2.57 10.87
CA LYS A 108 -5.49 -2.63 9.51
C LYS A 108 -5.05 -1.24 9.11
N TYR A 109 -3.76 -1.10 8.78
CA TYR A 109 -3.17 0.12 8.25
C TYR A 109 -2.17 -0.21 7.15
N ALA A 110 -1.70 0.84 6.49
CA ALA A 110 -0.65 0.81 5.51
C ALA A 110 0.26 2.03 5.72
N TYR A 111 1.02 2.43 4.70
CA TYR A 111 1.97 3.53 4.80
C TYR A 111 1.83 4.55 3.67
N HIS A 112 2.16 5.80 4.01
CA HIS A 112 2.66 6.79 3.05
C HIS A 112 4.16 6.93 3.24
N PHE A 113 4.96 7.04 2.17
CA PHE A 113 6.42 7.26 2.28
C PHE A 113 6.99 7.92 1.01
N ASP A 114 8.26 8.35 1.07
CA ASP A 114 8.99 8.76 -0.13
C ASP A 114 9.54 7.53 -0.86
N ALA A 115 9.01 7.26 -2.06
CA ALA A 115 9.38 6.11 -2.89
C ALA A 115 10.88 6.03 -3.20
N GLY A 116 11.56 7.17 -3.41
CA GLY A 116 12.99 7.20 -3.68
C GLY A 116 13.81 6.78 -2.46
N ARG A 117 13.44 7.30 -1.28
CA ARG A 117 14.08 6.91 -0.01
C ARG A 117 13.83 5.43 0.31
N PHE A 118 12.63 4.94 0.01
CA PHE A 118 12.27 3.53 0.17
C PHE A 118 13.06 2.60 -0.76
N GLY A 119 13.18 2.97 -2.04
CA GLY A 119 14.02 2.24 -2.99
C GLY A 119 15.49 2.22 -2.57
N ASP A 120 16.04 3.34 -2.11
CA ASP A 120 17.41 3.41 -1.58
C ASP A 120 17.59 2.58 -0.30
N PHE A 121 16.57 2.52 0.56
CA PHE A 121 16.58 1.68 1.76
C PHE A 121 16.63 0.20 1.39
N LEU A 122 15.72 -0.26 0.53
CA LEU A 122 15.68 -1.66 0.08
C LEU A 122 16.92 -2.05 -0.73
N LYS A 123 17.50 -1.12 -1.51
CA LYS A 123 18.78 -1.34 -2.20
C LYS A 123 19.91 -1.64 -1.22
N ARG A 124 20.03 -0.86 -0.14
CA ARG A 124 21.05 -1.11 0.90
C ARG A 124 20.81 -2.46 1.56
N PHE A 125 19.58 -2.71 2.01
CA PHE A 125 19.18 -3.99 2.60
C PHE A 125 19.53 -5.18 1.69
N ALA A 126 19.18 -5.13 0.40
CA ALA A 126 19.46 -6.20 -0.54
C ALA A 126 20.96 -6.42 -0.77
N VAL A 127 21.75 -5.35 -0.85
CA VAL A 127 23.21 -5.46 -0.98
C VAL A 127 23.83 -6.08 0.28
N ASP A 128 23.35 -5.72 1.46
CA ASP A 128 23.80 -6.31 2.73
C ASP A 128 23.45 -7.81 2.82
N GLU A 129 22.34 -8.22 2.21
CA GLU A 129 21.94 -9.63 2.04
C GLU A 129 22.67 -10.36 0.89
N GLY A 130 23.62 -9.71 0.22
CA GLY A 130 24.51 -10.32 -0.79
C GLY A 130 24.10 -10.09 -2.25
N VAL A 131 23.11 -9.25 -2.54
CA VAL A 131 22.77 -8.87 -3.92
C VAL A 131 23.89 -8.03 -4.53
N THR A 132 24.36 -8.42 -5.71
CA THR A 132 25.33 -7.62 -6.48
C THR A 132 24.61 -6.49 -7.21
N HIS A 133 24.87 -5.25 -6.81
CA HIS A 133 24.30 -4.07 -7.46
C HIS A 133 25.22 -3.53 -8.55
N VAL A 134 24.76 -3.57 -9.80
CA VAL A 134 25.48 -3.07 -10.98
C VAL A 134 24.74 -1.87 -11.55
N VAL A 135 25.41 -0.71 -11.60
CA VAL A 135 24.88 0.49 -12.26
C VAL A 135 25.40 0.55 -13.69
N ASP A 136 24.55 0.23 -14.65
CA ASP A 136 24.90 0.26 -16.07
C ASP A 136 23.65 0.46 -16.95
N THR A 137 23.85 0.69 -18.24
CA THR A 137 22.78 0.72 -19.25
C THR A 137 22.77 -0.59 -20.04
N ILE A 138 21.61 -1.23 -20.15
CA ILE A 138 21.41 -2.37 -21.05
C ILE A 138 21.19 -1.84 -22.47
N GLU A 139 21.95 -2.36 -23.44
CA GLU A 139 21.89 -1.93 -24.85
C GLU A 139 21.14 -2.92 -25.74
N SER A 140 21.28 -4.22 -25.49
CA SER A 140 20.57 -5.28 -26.20
C SER A 140 20.31 -6.49 -25.30
N VAL A 141 19.33 -7.30 -25.72
CA VAL A 141 18.98 -8.58 -25.09
C VAL A 141 19.34 -9.68 -26.07
N GLU A 142 20.28 -10.54 -25.70
CA GLU A 142 20.69 -11.69 -26.51
C GLU A 142 19.80 -12.89 -26.17
N ARG A 143 19.37 -13.62 -27.21
CA ARG A 143 18.45 -14.74 -27.06
C ARG A 143 19.07 -16.04 -27.57
N ALA A 144 18.81 -17.11 -26.84
CA ALA A 144 19.14 -18.45 -27.28
C ALA A 144 18.25 -18.89 -28.46
N PRO A 145 18.61 -19.98 -29.18
CA PRO A 145 17.82 -20.48 -30.30
C PRO A 145 16.37 -20.87 -29.96
N ASP A 146 16.10 -21.21 -28.71
CA ASP A 146 14.75 -21.52 -28.21
C ASP A 146 13.92 -20.27 -27.87
N GLY A 147 14.51 -19.08 -27.99
CA GLY A 147 13.88 -17.80 -27.72
C GLY A 147 13.98 -17.32 -26.28
N SER A 148 14.58 -18.10 -25.37
CA SER A 148 14.88 -17.66 -24.00
C SER A 148 15.95 -16.57 -23.99
N ILE A 149 15.98 -15.76 -22.91
CA ILE A 149 17.03 -14.76 -22.74
C ILE A 149 18.30 -15.49 -22.29
N GLU A 150 19.38 -15.32 -23.05
CA GLU A 150 20.68 -15.89 -22.72
C GLU A 150 21.50 -14.90 -21.88
N SER A 151 21.53 -13.62 -22.31
CA SER A 151 22.25 -12.58 -21.59
C SER A 151 21.78 -11.16 -21.92
N LEU A 152 22.15 -10.22 -21.05
CA LEU A 152 21.94 -8.78 -21.25
C LEU A 152 23.27 -8.11 -21.60
N LYS A 153 23.34 -7.49 -22.77
CA LYS A 153 24.52 -6.72 -23.17
C LYS A 153 24.50 -5.37 -22.47
N ARG A 154 25.56 -5.09 -21.72
CA ARG A 154 25.77 -3.83 -21.02
C ARG A 154 26.62 -2.87 -21.85
N ARG A 155 26.45 -1.56 -21.63
CA ARG A 155 27.30 -0.54 -22.26
C ARG A 155 28.76 -0.64 -21.82
N SER A 156 29.02 -0.92 -20.54
CA SER A 156 30.38 -0.84 -20.00
C SER A 156 31.27 -2.05 -20.29
N GLY A 157 30.75 -3.15 -20.84
CA GLY A 157 31.56 -4.33 -21.14
C GLY A 157 30.79 -5.64 -21.15
N GLU A 158 31.31 -6.63 -20.41
CA GLU A 158 30.88 -8.03 -20.44
C GLU A 158 29.36 -8.21 -20.28
N PRO A 159 28.72 -9.14 -21.00
CA PRO A 159 27.29 -9.41 -20.83
C PRO A 159 26.98 -10.02 -19.46
N LEU A 160 25.75 -9.80 -18.97
CA LEU A 160 25.22 -10.46 -17.77
C LEU A 160 24.39 -11.67 -18.20
N ALA A 161 24.84 -12.87 -17.87
CA ALA A 161 24.08 -14.11 -18.04
C ALA A 161 23.44 -14.52 -16.70
N ALA A 162 22.25 -15.13 -16.77
CA ALA A 162 21.52 -15.66 -15.63
C ALA A 162 20.55 -16.75 -16.09
N ASP A 163 20.14 -17.61 -15.15
CA ASP A 163 19.11 -18.63 -15.42
C ASP A 163 17.69 -18.05 -15.44
N LEU A 164 17.49 -16.91 -14.77
CA LEU A 164 16.21 -16.20 -14.67
C LEU A 164 16.44 -14.69 -14.77
N PHE A 165 15.61 -14.03 -15.58
CA PHE A 165 15.57 -12.57 -15.69
C PHE A 165 14.23 -12.06 -15.15
N VAL A 166 14.29 -11.04 -14.28
CA VAL A 166 13.11 -10.33 -13.76
C VAL A 166 13.15 -8.91 -14.30
N ASP A 167 12.17 -8.54 -15.12
CA ASP A 167 12.09 -7.21 -15.72
C ASP A 167 11.40 -6.22 -14.75
N CYS A 168 12.14 -5.20 -14.34
CA CYS A 168 11.65 -4.08 -13.53
C CYS A 168 12.03 -2.72 -14.18
N SER A 169 12.08 -2.67 -15.51
CA SER A 169 12.55 -1.49 -16.26
C SER A 169 11.53 -0.35 -16.42
N GLY A 170 10.33 -0.48 -15.86
CA GLY A 170 9.25 0.51 -15.92
C GLY A 170 8.32 0.48 -14.72
#